data_AF-A0A963EW69-F1
#
_entry.id   AF-A0A963EW69-F1
#
_cell.length_a   1.000
_cell.length_b   1.000
_cell.length_c   1.000
_cell.angle_alpha   90.00
_cell.angle_beta   90.00
_cell.angle_gamma   90.00
#
_symmetry.space_group_name_H-M   'P 1'
#
loop_
_entity.id
_entity.type
_entity.pdbx_description
1 polymer ?
#
loop_
_entity_poly.entity_id
_entity_poly.type
_entity_poly.pdbx_seq_one_letter_code
_entity_poly.pdbx_strand_id
1 'polypeptide(L)'
;MTKIKMLAASVAIASVSSLAAAAPPPGAPSVYDGGPMTPAVNVTNLSEQERAIYALLEGVMQSAEAKIHAHGCQAVTIPLSVYADSVGTPSTATLGSQANDQMKLAVTAVADGGFRGKTYSLGQSAAGFINGTPVFGYLGTMIYNSANNMMVGNMEVNVLSTNWVPNKFTGYVIKDFYKGTTVAMDANGYAIPGQNDTHIIYDWGLQSLSKESYPVEKYWQRSKVRRSDGGVAQTAFVKDRLVGVTPCRIAIALSGLNQVGLFQQTGTLAISTVTPATGVGNPVTPAEIAAIQDI
;
A
#
# COMPACT_ATOMS: atom_id res chain seq x y z
N MET A 1 49.30 22.74 37.48
CA MET A 1 49.19 22.64 36.00
C MET A 1 48.10 21.66 35.65
N THR A 2 46.93 22.19 35.34
CA THR A 2 45.69 21.50 34.97
C THR A 2 45.52 21.66 33.47
N LYS A 3 45.71 20.58 32.70
CA LYS A 3 45.27 20.37 31.30
C LYS A 3 45.96 19.10 30.82
N ILE A 4 45.18 18.05 30.56
CA ILE A 4 45.39 16.85 29.71
C ILE A 4 44.47 15.75 30.29
N LYS A 5 43.15 15.92 30.14
CA LYS A 5 42.14 14.83 30.30
C LYS A 5 40.97 14.96 29.32
N MET A 6 41.10 15.79 28.29
CA MET A 6 40.02 16.11 27.33
C MET A 6 40.31 15.65 25.89
N LEU A 7 41.19 14.66 25.70
CA LEU A 7 41.46 14.12 24.35
C LEU A 7 41.09 12.64 24.16
N ALA A 8 40.66 11.93 25.21
CA ALA A 8 40.31 10.51 25.10
C ALA A 8 38.81 10.25 24.83
N ALA A 9 37.93 11.25 25.02
CA ALA A 9 36.49 11.10 24.79
C ALA A 9 36.09 11.33 23.32
N SER A 10 36.91 12.03 22.53
CA SER A 10 36.63 12.32 21.12
C SER A 10 36.99 11.18 20.17
N VAL A 11 37.84 10.23 20.59
CA VAL A 11 38.20 9.06 19.77
C VAL A 11 37.20 7.92 19.95
N ALA A 12 36.53 7.82 21.10
CA ALA A 12 35.49 6.81 21.35
C ALA A 12 34.15 7.12 20.65
N ILE A 13 33.89 8.39 20.30
CA ILE A 13 32.67 8.80 19.57
C ILE A 13 32.88 8.67 18.05
N ALA A 14 34.12 8.69 17.56
CA ALA A 14 34.45 8.50 16.15
C ALA A 14 34.42 7.02 15.71
N SER A 15 34.35 6.06 16.65
CA SER A 15 34.41 4.62 16.36
C SER A 15 33.04 3.91 16.29
N VAL A 16 31.91 4.64 16.40
CA VAL A 16 30.56 4.08 16.16
C VAL A 16 30.00 4.49 14.79
N SER A 17 30.81 5.15 13.97
CA SER A 17 30.53 5.38 12.55
C SER A 17 31.15 4.29 11.68
N SER A 18 31.19 3.04 12.16
CA SER A 18 31.14 1.93 11.22
C SER A 18 29.81 2.08 10.50
N LEU A 19 29.88 2.68 9.32
CA LEU A 19 28.90 2.52 8.27
C LEU A 19 28.35 1.11 8.42
N ALA A 20 27.13 1.00 8.93
CA ALA A 20 26.29 -0.09 8.50
C ALA A 20 26.40 0.01 6.99
N ALA A 21 27.19 -0.86 6.38
CA ALA A 21 27.12 -1.11 4.97
C ALA A 21 25.67 -1.52 4.81
N ALA A 22 24.82 -0.53 4.51
CA ALA A 22 23.46 -0.78 4.14
C ALA A 22 23.61 -1.78 3.03
N ALA A 23 23.20 -3.03 3.31
CA ALA A 23 23.24 -4.07 2.30
C ALA A 23 22.69 -3.42 1.03
N PRO A 24 23.35 -3.58 -0.14
CA PRO A 24 22.86 -3.00 -1.37
C PRO A 24 21.37 -3.28 -1.41
N PRO A 25 20.51 -2.24 -1.53
CA PRO A 25 19.08 -2.42 -1.40
C PRO A 25 18.73 -3.59 -2.30
N PRO A 26 18.02 -4.60 -1.78
CA PRO A 26 17.74 -5.80 -2.55
C PRO A 26 17.25 -5.37 -3.92
N GLY A 27 17.87 -5.91 -4.98
CA GLY A 27 17.45 -5.61 -6.34
C GLY A 27 15.93 -5.81 -6.37
N ALA A 28 15.20 -4.80 -6.86
CA ALA A 28 13.75 -4.82 -6.84
C ALA A 28 13.29 -6.19 -7.37
N PRO A 29 12.56 -7.01 -6.58
CA PRO A 29 12.09 -8.29 -7.10
C PRO A 29 11.31 -8.00 -8.38
N SER A 30 11.73 -8.58 -9.51
CA SER A 30 10.95 -8.49 -10.75
C SER A 30 9.66 -9.25 -10.53
N VAL A 31 8.59 -8.51 -10.39
CA VAL A 31 7.23 -9.06 -10.35
C VAL A 31 6.69 -9.28 -11.77
N TYR A 32 7.54 -9.02 -12.78
CA TYR A 32 7.17 -8.96 -14.19
C TYR A 32 8.00 -9.88 -15.07
N ASP A 33 8.20 -11.11 -14.61
CA ASP A 33 7.97 -12.19 -15.56
C ASP A 33 6.46 -12.18 -15.88
N GLY A 34 6.01 -11.22 -16.70
CA GLY A 34 4.61 -10.98 -17.06
C GLY A 34 3.96 -9.67 -16.59
N GLY A 35 4.65 -8.52 -16.66
CA GLY A 35 4.03 -7.18 -16.48
C GLY A 35 2.85 -6.89 -17.40
N PRO A 36 2.37 -5.64 -17.52
CA PRO A 36 1.29 -5.37 -18.45
C PRO A 36 1.80 -5.82 -19.81
N MET A 37 1.18 -6.86 -20.37
CA MET A 37 1.64 -7.39 -21.65
C MET A 37 1.62 -6.23 -22.64
N THR A 38 2.74 -6.04 -23.34
CA THR A 38 2.82 -4.95 -24.31
C THR A 38 1.78 -5.23 -25.40
N PRO A 39 0.91 -4.25 -25.76
CA PRO A 39 0.89 -2.86 -25.30
C PRO A 39 0.16 -2.66 -23.96
N ALA A 40 0.83 -1.99 -23.02
CA ALA A 40 0.19 -1.49 -21.82
C ALA A 40 -0.79 -0.37 -22.21
N VAL A 41 -2.08 -0.55 -21.93
CA VAL A 41 -3.09 0.46 -22.24
C VAL A 41 -3.23 1.38 -21.03
N ASN A 42 -2.84 2.63 -21.21
CA ASN A 42 -2.93 3.69 -20.20
C ASN A 42 -4.33 4.29 -20.06
N VAL A 43 -5.34 3.64 -20.63
CA VAL A 43 -6.77 3.99 -20.52
C VAL A 43 -7.44 2.96 -19.62
N THR A 44 -7.44 3.23 -18.32
CA THR A 44 -7.92 2.32 -17.27
C THR A 44 -9.43 2.42 -17.05
N ASN A 45 -10.02 3.57 -17.39
CA ASN A 45 -11.42 3.90 -17.14
C ASN A 45 -11.84 3.53 -15.72
N LEU A 46 -11.06 3.97 -14.71
CA LEU A 46 -11.41 3.73 -13.31
C LEU A 46 -12.75 4.38 -12.97
N SER A 47 -13.63 3.61 -12.34
CA SER A 47 -14.89 4.15 -11.79
C SER A 47 -14.61 5.06 -10.60
N GLU A 48 -15.61 5.85 -10.19
CA GLU A 48 -15.48 6.68 -8.98
C GLU A 48 -15.28 5.83 -7.72
N GLN A 49 -15.95 4.68 -7.65
CA GLN A 49 -15.83 3.71 -6.55
C GLN A 49 -14.42 3.11 -6.53
N GLU A 50 -13.88 2.72 -7.68
CA GLU A 50 -12.51 2.20 -7.77
C GLU A 50 -11.51 3.25 -7.29
N ARG A 51 -11.59 4.49 -7.78
CA ARG A 51 -10.69 5.58 -7.33
C ARG A 51 -10.77 5.82 -5.82
N ALA A 52 -11.98 5.79 -5.26
CA ALA A 52 -12.18 5.91 -3.82
C ALA A 52 -11.52 4.74 -3.06
N ILE A 53 -11.69 3.51 -3.54
CA ILE A 53 -11.10 2.33 -2.89
C ILE A 53 -9.57 2.30 -3.02
N TYR A 54 -9.00 2.59 -4.19
CA TYR A 54 -7.55 2.69 -4.36
C TYR A 54 -6.95 3.71 -3.39
N ALA A 55 -7.63 4.85 -3.19
CA ALA A 55 -7.23 5.85 -2.21
C ALA A 55 -7.31 5.32 -0.77
N LEU A 56 -8.41 4.67 -0.39
CA LEU A 56 -8.59 4.10 0.95
C LEU A 56 -7.59 3.00 1.27
N LEU A 57 -7.38 2.05 0.34
CA LEU A 57 -6.39 0.98 0.48
C LEU A 57 -4.99 1.55 0.62
N GLU A 58 -4.71 2.64 -0.11
CA GLU A 58 -3.46 3.34 0.05
C GLU A 58 -3.31 3.93 1.46
N GLY A 59 -4.34 4.55 2.01
CA GLY A 59 -4.30 5.06 3.38
C GLY A 59 -4.14 3.97 4.45
N VAL A 60 -4.74 2.80 4.23
CA VAL A 60 -4.54 1.61 5.09
C VAL A 60 -3.08 1.16 5.04
N MET A 61 -2.50 1.04 3.84
CA MET A 61 -1.10 0.65 3.66
C MET A 61 -0.15 1.67 4.31
N GLN A 62 -0.38 2.96 4.07
CA GLN A 62 0.37 4.08 4.64
C GLN A 62 0.37 4.07 6.19
N SER A 63 -0.76 3.73 6.78
CA SER A 63 -0.90 3.60 8.24
C SER A 63 -0.14 2.38 8.78
N ALA A 64 -0.18 1.25 8.07
CA ALA A 64 0.60 0.08 8.42
C ALA A 64 2.11 0.33 8.31
N GLU A 65 2.57 1.10 7.33
CA GLU A 65 3.98 1.52 7.20
C GLU A 65 4.44 2.38 8.38
N ALA A 66 3.62 3.36 8.78
CA ALA A 66 3.89 4.19 9.95
C ALA A 66 3.98 3.33 11.23
N LYS A 67 3.11 2.32 11.37
CA LYS A 67 3.18 1.33 12.45
C LYS A 67 4.48 0.53 12.42
N ILE A 68 4.89 0.04 11.25
CA ILE A 68 6.14 -0.72 11.08
C ILE A 68 7.34 0.14 11.43
N HIS A 69 7.34 1.43 11.08
CA HIS A 69 8.43 2.31 11.48
C HIS A 69 8.44 2.56 12.99
N ALA A 70 7.27 2.73 13.62
CA ALA A 70 7.17 3.01 15.05
C ALA A 70 7.50 1.80 15.96
N HIS A 71 7.20 0.57 15.52
CA HIS A 71 7.31 -0.66 16.36
C HIS A 71 8.08 -1.81 15.71
N GLY A 72 8.64 -1.61 14.52
CA GLY A 72 9.31 -2.64 13.77
C GLY A 72 8.37 -3.60 13.02
N CYS A 73 9.00 -4.54 12.32
CA CYS A 73 8.32 -5.58 11.55
C CYS A 73 7.77 -6.68 12.47
N GLN A 74 6.50 -6.60 12.83
CA GLN A 74 5.84 -7.65 13.60
C GLN A 74 4.80 -8.32 12.71
N ALA A 75 4.96 -9.63 12.51
CA ALA A 75 4.05 -10.40 11.69
C ALA A 75 2.64 -10.38 12.30
N VAL A 76 1.64 -10.05 11.48
CA VAL A 76 0.24 -10.00 11.90
C VAL A 76 -0.66 -10.08 10.67
N THR A 77 -1.82 -10.72 10.82
CA THR A 77 -2.92 -10.70 9.85
C THR A 77 -4.13 -10.06 10.50
N ILE A 78 -4.69 -9.04 9.86
CA ILE A 78 -5.79 -8.23 10.39
C ILE A 78 -6.93 -8.22 9.36
N PRO A 79 -8.18 -8.50 9.76
CA PRO A 79 -9.33 -8.41 8.87
C PRO A 79 -9.47 -7.00 8.27
N LEU A 80 -9.80 -6.92 6.99
CA LEU A 80 -10.00 -5.68 6.25
C LEU A 80 -11.29 -5.78 5.43
N SER A 81 -12.14 -4.75 5.53
CA SER A 81 -13.31 -4.59 4.68
C SER A 81 -13.30 -3.23 4.02
N VAL A 82 -13.66 -3.17 2.75
CA VAL A 82 -13.79 -1.92 1.99
C VAL A 82 -15.15 -1.82 1.32
N TYR A 83 -15.67 -0.60 1.24
CA TYR A 83 -16.98 -0.31 0.68
C TYR A 83 -16.97 1.05 -0.04
N ALA A 84 -17.50 1.09 -1.25
CA ALA A 84 -17.81 2.30 -2.01
C ALA A 84 -19.04 2.05 -2.88
N ASP A 85 -19.99 2.99 -2.87
CA ASP A 85 -21.18 2.95 -3.72
C ASP A 85 -21.32 4.24 -4.54
N SER A 86 -22.34 4.31 -5.39
CA SER A 86 -22.74 5.51 -6.12
C SER A 86 -23.84 6.33 -5.43
N VAL A 87 -24.27 5.94 -4.23
CA VAL A 87 -25.51 6.43 -3.58
C VAL A 87 -25.20 7.50 -2.52
N GLY A 88 -24.01 8.10 -2.57
CA GLY A 88 -23.62 9.21 -1.69
C GLY A 88 -23.24 8.77 -0.28
N THR A 89 -23.19 7.46 0.02
CA THR A 89 -22.58 6.96 1.24
C THR A 89 -21.09 7.24 1.19
N PRO A 90 -20.46 7.77 2.26
CA PRO A 90 -19.01 7.89 2.31
C PRO A 90 -18.38 6.52 2.06
N SER A 91 -17.43 6.47 1.13
CA SER A 91 -16.67 5.25 0.88
C SER A 91 -15.75 5.02 2.08
N THR A 92 -15.62 3.77 2.53
CA THR A 92 -14.90 3.44 3.77
C THR A 92 -13.98 2.23 3.64
N ALA A 93 -12.93 2.23 4.44
CA ALA A 93 -12.12 1.05 4.73
C ALA A 93 -12.05 0.87 6.25
N THR A 94 -12.28 -0.36 6.71
CA THR A 94 -12.26 -0.74 8.11
C THR A 94 -11.26 -1.86 8.31
N LEU A 95 -10.25 -1.62 9.14
CA LEU A 95 -9.20 -2.56 9.49
C LEU A 95 -9.39 -2.99 10.95
N GLY A 96 -9.59 -4.29 11.18
CA GLY A 96 -9.88 -4.89 12.49
C GLY A 96 -11.28 -5.52 12.56
N SER A 97 -11.50 -6.39 13.55
CA SER A 97 -12.77 -7.12 13.73
C SER A 97 -13.65 -6.60 14.88
N GLN A 98 -13.08 -5.90 15.85
CA GLN A 98 -13.81 -5.38 17.02
C GLN A 98 -14.03 -3.88 16.92
N ALA A 99 -15.25 -3.41 17.21
CA ALA A 99 -15.64 -2.01 17.03
C ALA A 99 -14.72 -1.00 17.75
N ASN A 100 -14.15 -1.36 18.90
CA ASN A 100 -13.29 -0.48 19.69
C ASN A 100 -11.81 -0.53 19.27
N ASP A 101 -11.41 -1.54 18.48
CA ASP A 101 -10.02 -1.73 18.03
C ASP A 101 -9.85 -1.42 16.53
N GLN A 102 -10.93 -1.05 15.84
CA GLN A 102 -10.93 -0.83 14.41
C GLN A 102 -10.34 0.53 14.02
N MET A 103 -9.41 0.51 13.06
CA MET A 103 -9.07 1.70 12.31
C MET A 103 -10.05 1.86 11.15
N LYS A 104 -10.78 2.97 11.11
CA LYS A 104 -11.72 3.29 10.03
C LYS A 104 -11.30 4.54 9.28
N LEU A 105 -11.12 4.40 7.98
CA LEU A 105 -10.92 5.49 7.04
C LEU A 105 -12.20 5.73 6.26
N ALA A 106 -12.50 7.00 6.02
CA ALA A 106 -13.51 7.45 5.07
C ALA A 106 -12.85 8.31 4.00
N VAL A 107 -13.40 8.26 2.80
CA VAL A 107 -12.96 9.10 1.69
C VAL A 107 -14.16 9.82 1.09
N THR A 108 -13.93 11.09 0.75
CA THR A 108 -14.92 11.96 0.12
C THR A 108 -14.30 12.55 -1.14
N ALA A 109 -15.03 12.49 -2.26
CA ALA A 109 -14.65 13.21 -3.46
C ALA A 109 -14.76 14.72 -3.22
N VAL A 110 -13.70 15.45 -3.51
CA VAL A 110 -13.70 16.91 -3.42
C VAL A 110 -14.30 17.46 -4.71
N ALA A 111 -15.19 18.45 -4.60
CA ALA A 111 -15.78 19.10 -5.77
C ALA A 111 -14.67 19.62 -6.71
N ASP A 112 -14.80 19.31 -8.00
CA ASP A 112 -13.77 19.62 -9.00
C ASP A 112 -13.50 21.12 -9.07
N GLY A 113 -12.28 21.53 -8.69
CA GLY A 113 -11.82 22.92 -8.78
C GLY A 113 -11.10 23.28 -10.09
N GLY A 114 -10.96 22.35 -11.05
CA GLY A 114 -10.33 22.64 -12.34
C GLY A 114 -9.70 21.45 -13.08
N PHE A 115 -8.99 21.76 -14.18
CA PHE A 115 -8.46 20.89 -15.25
C PHE A 115 -7.50 19.74 -14.85
N ARG A 116 -7.25 19.48 -13.55
CA ARG A 116 -6.17 18.58 -13.09
C ARG A 116 -6.61 17.14 -12.76
N GLY A 117 -7.88 16.81 -12.97
CA GLY A 117 -8.45 15.48 -12.70
C GLY A 117 -9.32 15.46 -11.45
N LYS A 118 -9.34 14.34 -10.71
CA LYS A 118 -10.25 14.11 -9.57
C LYS A 118 -9.49 14.03 -8.25
N THR A 119 -9.94 14.77 -7.24
CA THR A 119 -9.33 14.79 -5.90
C THR A 119 -10.21 14.08 -4.89
N TYR A 120 -9.58 13.28 -4.04
CA TYR A 120 -10.20 12.55 -2.94
C TYR A 120 -9.52 12.95 -1.63
N SER A 121 -10.32 13.35 -0.65
CA SER A 121 -9.87 13.66 0.71
C SER A 121 -10.18 12.49 1.63
N LEU A 122 -9.18 12.05 2.38
CA LEU A 122 -9.26 10.92 3.30
C LEU A 122 -9.17 11.43 4.72
N GLY A 123 -9.99 10.87 5.59
CA GLY A 123 -9.97 11.14 7.02
C GLY A 123 -10.26 9.89 7.82
N GLN A 124 -9.61 9.79 8.98
CA GLN A 124 -9.96 8.81 9.98
C GLN A 124 -11.09 9.33 10.86
N SER A 125 -12.15 8.53 11.03
CA SER A 125 -13.33 8.94 11.80
C SER A 125 -13.09 8.91 13.31
N ALA A 126 -12.25 8.01 13.79
CA ALA A 126 -11.87 7.87 15.20
C ALA A 126 -10.50 7.18 15.32
N ALA A 127 -9.81 7.40 16.43
CA ALA A 127 -8.60 6.64 16.77
C ALA A 127 -8.89 5.14 16.70
N GLY A 128 -7.96 4.37 16.16
CA GLY A 128 -8.07 2.92 16.01
C GLY A 128 -6.74 2.24 16.27
N PHE A 129 -6.67 0.95 16.02
CA PHE A 129 -5.48 0.16 16.32
C PHE A 129 -5.02 -0.65 15.11
N ILE A 130 -3.69 -0.82 15.01
CA ILE A 130 -3.06 -1.79 14.10
C ILE A 130 -2.19 -2.69 14.97
N ASN A 131 -2.63 -3.93 15.19
CA ASN A 131 -1.95 -4.90 16.05
C ASN A 131 -1.63 -4.34 17.45
N GLY A 132 -2.65 -3.83 18.14
CA GLY A 132 -2.52 -3.23 19.47
C GLY A 132 -1.78 -1.89 19.52
N THR A 133 -1.31 -1.36 18.38
CA THR A 133 -0.68 -0.05 18.30
C THR A 133 -1.72 1.02 17.95
N PRO A 134 -1.94 2.05 18.79
CA PRO A 134 -2.82 3.16 18.45
C PRO A 134 -2.34 3.93 17.22
N VAL A 135 -3.27 4.14 16.29
CA VAL A 135 -3.10 4.93 15.07
C VAL A 135 -4.26 5.93 15.01
N PHE A 136 -3.95 7.22 14.87
CA PHE A 136 -4.95 8.27 14.94
C PHE A 136 -4.58 9.50 14.13
N GLY A 137 -5.60 10.31 13.81
CA GLY A 137 -5.45 11.55 13.07
C GLY A 137 -4.93 11.34 11.65
N TYR A 138 -5.25 10.21 11.00
CA TYR A 138 -4.94 10.03 9.59
C TYR A 138 -5.70 11.07 8.75
N LEU A 139 -4.97 11.83 7.96
CA LEU A 139 -5.47 12.76 6.95
C LEU A 139 -4.69 12.52 5.66
N GLY A 140 -5.36 12.49 4.53
CA GLY A 140 -4.68 12.33 3.25
C GLY A 140 -5.41 12.94 2.09
N THR A 141 -4.69 13.24 1.02
CA THR A 141 -5.26 13.68 -0.25
C THR A 141 -4.69 12.82 -1.37
N MET A 142 -5.57 12.30 -2.22
CA MET A 142 -5.21 11.51 -3.40
C MET A 142 -5.77 12.22 -4.63
N ILE A 143 -4.92 12.48 -5.62
CA ILE A 143 -5.25 13.21 -6.83
C ILE A 143 -5.00 12.28 -8.02
N TYR A 144 -6.06 12.00 -8.76
CA TYR A 144 -5.98 11.31 -10.04
C TYR A 144 -5.87 12.34 -11.15
N ASN A 145 -5.00 12.09 -12.13
CA ASN A 145 -4.93 12.93 -13.31
C ASN A 145 -6.19 12.78 -14.20
N SER A 146 -6.37 13.68 -15.16
CA SER A 146 -7.52 13.66 -16.07
C SER A 146 -7.63 12.39 -16.93
N ALA A 147 -6.51 11.72 -17.19
CA ALA A 147 -6.47 10.44 -17.91
C ALA A 147 -6.79 9.22 -17.01
N ASN A 148 -6.95 9.40 -15.69
CA ASN A 148 -7.17 8.35 -14.69
C ASN A 148 -6.11 7.24 -14.69
N ASN A 149 -4.90 7.53 -15.14
CA ASN A 149 -3.81 6.57 -15.25
C ASN A 149 -2.64 6.89 -14.32
N MET A 150 -2.76 7.94 -13.51
CA MET A 150 -1.79 8.27 -12.47
C MET A 150 -2.53 8.78 -11.24
N MET A 151 -2.08 8.36 -10.06
CA MET A 151 -2.47 8.90 -8.76
C MET A 151 -1.25 9.41 -8.02
N VAL A 152 -1.35 10.63 -7.50
CA VAL A 152 -0.38 11.21 -6.58
C VAL A 152 -1.10 11.52 -5.29
N GLY A 153 -0.44 11.31 -4.16
CA GLY A 153 -1.04 11.66 -2.88
C GLY A 153 -0.04 11.98 -1.81
N ASN A 154 -0.57 12.60 -0.76
CA ASN A 154 0.12 12.90 0.48
C ASN A 154 -0.74 12.46 1.66
N MET A 155 -0.09 12.11 2.76
CA MET A 155 -0.76 11.79 4.01
C MET A 155 -0.02 12.35 5.21
N GLU A 156 -0.75 12.44 6.30
CA GLU A 156 -0.23 12.57 7.65
C GLU A 156 -0.94 11.55 8.56
N VAL A 157 -0.21 10.93 9.47
CA VAL A 157 -0.79 10.00 10.45
C VAL A 157 0.04 10.00 11.73
N ASN A 158 -0.62 9.87 12.87
CA ASN A 158 0.04 9.71 14.15
C ASN A 158 0.00 8.25 14.58
N VAL A 159 1.14 7.74 15.02
CA VAL A 159 1.25 6.40 15.58
C VAL A 159 1.93 6.50 16.94
N LEU A 160 1.33 5.87 17.94
CA LEU A 160 1.93 5.83 19.26
C LEU A 160 3.19 4.97 19.23
N SER A 161 4.33 5.53 19.67
CA SER A 161 5.62 4.81 19.70
C SER A 161 5.73 3.81 20.85
N THR A 162 6.78 3.01 20.85
CA THR A 162 7.17 2.12 21.97
C THR A 162 7.35 2.87 23.30
N ASN A 163 7.66 4.17 23.25
CA ASN A 163 7.85 5.02 24.42
C ASN A 163 6.56 5.75 24.85
N TRP A 164 5.39 5.35 24.34
CA TRP A 164 4.09 5.97 24.62
C TRP A 164 4.00 7.45 24.21
N VAL A 165 4.86 7.90 23.29
CA VAL A 165 4.81 9.24 22.69
C VAL A 165 4.29 9.13 21.26
N PRO A 166 3.31 9.93 20.85
CA PRO A 166 2.88 10.00 19.45
C PRO A 166 4.03 10.43 18.54
N ASN A 167 4.28 9.68 17.48
CA ASN A 167 5.13 10.10 16.37
C ASN A 167 4.25 10.55 15.22
N LYS A 168 4.50 11.73 14.67
CA LYS A 168 3.86 12.17 13.43
C LYS A 168 4.64 11.66 12.22
N PHE A 169 3.92 11.01 11.32
CA PHE A 169 4.43 10.55 10.04
C PHE A 169 3.77 11.34 8.92
N THR A 170 4.56 11.62 7.89
CA THR A 170 4.06 12.18 6.62
C THR A 170 4.49 11.28 5.48
N GLY A 171 3.59 11.06 4.52
CA GLY A 171 3.82 10.17 3.40
C GLY A 171 3.57 10.88 2.08
N TYR A 172 4.32 10.47 1.05
CA TYR A 172 4.09 10.87 -0.33
C TYR A 172 4.09 9.65 -1.21
N VAL A 173 3.11 9.56 -2.10
CA VAL A 173 2.96 8.44 -3.02
C VAL A 173 2.72 8.93 -4.43
N ILE A 174 3.31 8.24 -5.39
CA ILE A 174 3.02 8.37 -6.82
C ILE A 174 2.85 6.98 -7.39
N LYS A 175 1.78 6.77 -8.16
CA LYS A 175 1.49 5.51 -8.84
C LYS A 175 0.92 5.74 -10.21
N ASP A 176 1.23 4.81 -11.10
CA ASP A 176 0.65 4.71 -12.42
C ASP A 176 -0.26 3.48 -12.48
N PHE A 177 -1.36 3.62 -13.22
CA PHE A 177 -2.33 2.56 -13.45
C PHE A 177 -2.30 2.10 -14.90
N TYR A 178 -2.43 0.80 -15.08
CA TYR A 178 -2.38 0.15 -16.37
C TYR A 178 -3.52 -0.84 -16.49
N LYS A 179 -4.15 -0.85 -17.65
CA LYS A 179 -5.13 -1.88 -17.97
C LYS A 179 -4.39 -3.12 -18.48
N GLY A 180 -4.72 -4.26 -17.90
CA GLY A 180 -4.27 -5.55 -18.38
C GLY A 180 -4.79 -5.85 -19.78
N THR A 181 -3.94 -6.48 -20.57
CA THR A 181 -4.25 -7.11 -21.87
C THR A 181 -3.81 -8.57 -21.85
N THR A 182 -3.84 -9.20 -20.67
CA THR A 182 -3.46 -10.60 -20.51
C THR A 182 -4.42 -11.48 -21.30
N VAL A 183 -3.93 -12.57 -21.88
CA VAL A 183 -4.78 -13.56 -22.54
C VAL A 183 -5.84 -14.05 -21.55
N ALA A 184 -7.11 -13.98 -21.93
CA ALA A 184 -8.20 -14.49 -21.12
C ALA A 184 -7.97 -15.97 -20.82
N MET A 185 -8.26 -16.42 -19.61
CA MET A 185 -8.10 -17.82 -19.23
C MET A 185 -9.46 -18.52 -19.24
N ASP A 186 -9.52 -19.77 -19.69
CA ASP A 186 -10.71 -20.61 -19.55
C ASP A 186 -10.89 -21.08 -18.10
N ALA A 187 -12.00 -21.80 -17.83
CA ALA A 187 -12.31 -22.33 -16.50
C ALA A 187 -11.24 -23.30 -15.94
N ASN A 188 -10.33 -23.78 -16.77
CA ASN A 188 -9.23 -24.68 -16.39
C ASN A 188 -7.88 -23.96 -16.34
N GLY A 189 -7.85 -22.63 -16.53
CA GLY A 189 -6.63 -21.83 -16.48
C GLY A 189 -5.82 -21.81 -17.78
N TYR A 190 -6.36 -22.26 -18.92
CA TYR A 190 -5.68 -22.19 -20.21
C TYR A 190 -5.95 -20.86 -20.91
N ALA A 191 -4.91 -20.30 -21.52
CA ALA A 191 -4.99 -19.08 -22.31
C ALA A 191 -5.90 -19.30 -23.53
N ILE A 192 -6.97 -18.51 -23.65
CA ILE A 192 -7.93 -18.47 -24.76
C ILE A 192 -7.34 -17.57 -25.86
N PRO A 193 -6.84 -18.12 -26.97
CA PRO A 193 -6.21 -17.32 -28.01
C PRO A 193 -7.19 -16.30 -28.61
N GLY A 194 -6.75 -15.05 -28.74
CA GLY A 194 -7.56 -13.97 -29.34
C GLY A 194 -8.54 -13.28 -28.40
N GLN A 195 -8.65 -13.69 -27.13
CA GLN A 195 -9.39 -12.96 -26.11
C GLN A 195 -8.43 -12.31 -25.12
N ASN A 196 -8.55 -11.00 -24.93
CA ASN A 196 -7.81 -10.26 -23.92
C ASN A 196 -8.72 -10.02 -22.71
N ASP A 197 -8.26 -10.37 -21.52
CA ASP A 197 -8.92 -10.00 -20.28
C ASP A 197 -8.65 -8.53 -19.97
N THR A 198 -9.68 -7.73 -20.16
CA THR A 198 -9.66 -6.28 -19.98
C THR A 198 -10.22 -5.84 -18.61
N HIS A 199 -10.55 -6.79 -17.74
CA HIS A 199 -11.11 -6.55 -16.42
C HIS A 199 -10.03 -6.39 -15.34
N ILE A 200 -8.77 -6.58 -15.70
CA ILE A 200 -7.64 -6.48 -14.77
C ILE A 200 -7.03 -5.08 -14.86
N ILE A 201 -6.87 -4.45 -13.71
CA ILE A 201 -6.11 -3.22 -13.50
C ILE A 201 -4.88 -3.55 -12.68
N TYR A 202 -3.75 -2.99 -13.09
CA TYR A 202 -2.50 -3.02 -12.35
C TYR A 202 -2.14 -1.60 -11.91
N ASP A 203 -1.52 -1.46 -10.74
CA ASP A 203 -0.84 -0.22 -10.37
C ASP A 203 0.56 -0.48 -9.84
N TRP A 204 1.48 0.44 -10.15
CA TRP A 204 2.84 0.45 -9.64
C TRP A 204 3.23 1.85 -9.22
N GLY A 205 4.07 1.92 -8.19
CA GLY A 205 4.58 3.20 -7.79
C GLY A 205 5.55 3.15 -6.63
N LEU A 206 5.96 4.35 -6.25
CA LEU A 206 6.88 4.58 -5.16
C LEU A 206 6.17 5.33 -4.06
N GLN A 207 6.47 4.95 -2.83
CA GLN A 207 6.13 5.72 -1.67
C GLN A 207 7.37 6.10 -0.85
N SER A 208 7.35 7.31 -0.32
CA SER A 208 8.26 7.77 0.73
C SER A 208 7.49 8.03 2.01
N LEU A 209 8.06 7.62 3.14
CA LEU A 209 7.58 7.93 4.48
C LEU A 209 8.63 8.77 5.20
N SER A 210 8.17 9.79 5.92
CA SER A 210 8.98 10.69 6.74
C SER A 210 8.44 10.72 8.16
N LYS A 211 9.33 10.84 9.15
CA LYS A 211 9.00 11.09 10.56
C LYS A 211 9.44 12.50 10.92
N GLU A 212 8.52 13.35 11.37
CA GLU A 212 8.85 14.76 11.70
C GLU A 212 9.66 15.48 10.60
N SER A 213 9.29 15.27 9.33
CA SER A 213 9.97 15.78 8.12
C SER A 213 11.35 15.15 7.78
N TYR A 214 11.83 14.18 8.55
CA TYR A 214 13.02 13.41 8.19
C TYR A 214 12.63 12.19 7.36
N PRO A 215 13.20 11.99 6.15
CA PRO A 215 12.89 10.83 5.33
C PRO A 215 13.41 9.58 6.03
N VAL A 216 12.53 8.60 6.23
CA VAL A 216 12.85 7.39 6.98
C VAL A 216 12.79 6.14 6.12
N GLU A 217 11.78 6.00 5.27
CA GLU A 217 11.54 4.76 4.54
C GLU A 217 11.14 5.05 3.09
N LYS A 218 11.48 4.10 2.23
CA LYS A 218 10.95 4.02 0.86
C LYS A 218 10.36 2.65 0.64
N TYR A 219 9.20 2.61 0.01
CA TYR A 219 8.47 1.39 -0.31
C TYR A 219 8.22 1.31 -1.81
N TRP A 220 8.44 0.13 -2.36
CA TRP A 220 7.91 -0.20 -3.68
C TRP A 220 6.50 -0.72 -3.52
N GLN A 221 5.54 -0.14 -4.26
CA GLN A 221 4.18 -0.65 -4.32
C GLN A 221 3.90 -1.34 -5.65
N ARG A 222 3.12 -2.42 -5.55
CA ARG A 222 2.39 -3.02 -6.65
C ARG A 222 0.97 -3.39 -6.25
N SER A 223 0.04 -3.36 -7.19
CA SER A 223 -1.28 -3.98 -7.02
C SER A 223 -1.77 -4.68 -8.29
N LYS A 224 -2.76 -5.55 -8.10
CA LYS A 224 -3.56 -6.20 -9.13
C LYS A 224 -5.01 -6.25 -8.67
N VAL A 225 -5.93 -5.73 -9.48
CA VAL A 225 -7.37 -5.75 -9.21
C VAL A 225 -8.09 -6.35 -10.42
N ARG A 226 -8.90 -7.38 -10.19
CA ARG A 226 -9.82 -7.95 -11.17
C ARG A 226 -11.23 -7.42 -10.89
N ARG A 227 -11.85 -6.78 -11.87
CA ARG A 227 -13.27 -6.38 -11.85
C ARG A 227 -14.18 -7.62 -11.94
N SER A 228 -15.41 -7.49 -11.44
CA SER A 228 -16.45 -8.49 -11.61
C SER A 228 -16.87 -8.54 -13.08
N ASP A 229 -16.83 -9.74 -13.67
CA ASP A 229 -17.24 -10.07 -15.04
C ASP A 229 -18.34 -11.16 -15.06
N GLY A 230 -19.09 -11.26 -13.95
CA GLY A 230 -19.98 -12.39 -13.64
C GLY A 230 -19.40 -13.33 -12.57
N GLY A 231 -18.11 -13.20 -12.26
CA GLY A 231 -17.44 -13.86 -11.14
C GLY A 231 -17.09 -12.95 -9.94
N VAL A 232 -16.47 -13.55 -8.93
CA VAL A 232 -15.95 -12.84 -7.74
C VAL A 232 -14.76 -11.97 -8.14
N ALA A 233 -14.85 -10.67 -7.82
CA ALA A 233 -13.74 -9.75 -7.99
C ALA A 233 -12.66 -9.98 -6.91
N GLN A 234 -11.42 -9.70 -7.26
CA GLN A 234 -10.27 -9.90 -6.38
C GLN A 234 -9.35 -8.68 -6.43
N THR A 235 -8.77 -8.33 -5.28
CA THR A 235 -7.83 -7.21 -5.15
C THR A 235 -6.63 -7.66 -4.33
N ALA A 236 -5.43 -7.38 -4.84
CA ALA A 236 -4.18 -7.63 -4.15
C ALA A 236 -3.30 -6.38 -4.20
N PHE A 237 -2.82 -5.89 -3.04
CA PHE A 237 -1.81 -4.84 -2.93
C PHE A 237 -0.62 -5.39 -2.17
N VAL A 238 0.59 -5.04 -2.61
CA VAL A 238 1.82 -5.43 -1.93
C VAL A 238 2.74 -4.22 -1.87
N LYS A 239 3.27 -3.95 -0.67
CA LYS A 239 4.37 -3.02 -0.46
C LYS A 239 5.55 -3.75 0.14
N ASP A 240 6.68 -3.60 -0.52
CA ASP A 240 7.97 -4.11 -0.04
C ASP A 240 8.85 -2.93 0.38
N ARG A 241 9.36 -3.00 1.61
CA ARG A 241 10.26 -2.00 2.17
C ARG A 241 11.63 -2.08 1.49
N LEU A 242 12.08 -0.98 0.88
CA LEU A 242 13.34 -0.93 0.13
C LEU A 242 14.55 -0.56 0.99
N VAL A 243 14.34 0.32 1.97
CA VAL A 243 15.38 0.83 2.87
C VAL A 243 14.90 0.59 4.30
N GLY A 244 15.77 0.14 5.21
CA GLY A 244 15.38 -0.12 6.59
C GLY A 244 16.19 -1.22 7.28
N VAL A 245 16.07 -1.30 8.61
CA VAL A 245 16.82 -2.27 9.44
C VAL A 245 16.29 -3.70 9.30
N THR A 246 15.01 -3.86 8.93
CA THR A 246 14.37 -5.18 8.76
C THR A 246 13.49 -5.14 7.52
N PRO A 247 13.70 -6.05 6.55
CA PRO A 247 12.85 -6.13 5.37
C PRO A 247 11.45 -6.57 5.76
N CYS A 248 10.46 -5.82 5.28
CA CYS A 248 9.04 -6.01 5.59
C CYS A 248 8.23 -6.01 4.32
N ARG A 249 7.21 -6.86 4.32
CA ARG A 249 6.13 -6.84 3.34
C ARG A 249 4.82 -6.51 4.03
N ILE A 250 4.09 -5.59 3.43
CA ILE A 250 2.68 -5.35 3.73
C ILE A 250 1.90 -5.88 2.52
N ALA A 251 0.91 -6.71 2.75
CA ALA A 251 0.05 -7.25 1.71
C ALA A 251 -1.41 -7.06 2.09
N ILE A 252 -2.23 -6.66 1.13
CA ILE A 252 -3.68 -6.71 1.24
C ILE A 252 -4.17 -7.72 0.22
N ALA A 253 -5.10 -8.58 0.62
CA ALA A 253 -5.85 -9.44 -0.28
C ALA A 253 -7.33 -9.36 0.07
N LEU A 254 -8.15 -9.11 -0.93
CA LEU A 254 -9.59 -8.93 -0.80
C LEU A 254 -10.32 -9.68 -1.90
N SER A 255 -11.54 -10.10 -1.59
CA SER A 255 -12.47 -10.70 -2.54
C SER A 255 -13.88 -10.16 -2.32
N GLY A 256 -14.70 -10.15 -3.39
CA GLY A 256 -16.09 -9.72 -3.30
C GLY A 256 -16.62 -9.16 -4.62
N LEU A 257 -17.28 -8.02 -4.56
CA LEU A 257 -17.88 -7.33 -5.69
C LEU A 257 -17.03 -6.12 -6.12
N ASN A 258 -16.78 -6.00 -7.41
CA ASN A 258 -16.23 -4.79 -8.04
C ASN A 258 -16.92 -4.60 -9.39
N GLN A 259 -18.09 -3.96 -9.37
CA GLN A 259 -18.92 -3.70 -10.54
C GLN A 259 -19.23 -2.21 -10.64
N VAL A 260 -19.81 -1.79 -11.77
CA VAL A 260 -20.19 -0.39 -11.96
C VAL A 260 -21.16 0.05 -10.85
N GLY A 261 -20.81 1.10 -10.11
CA GLY A 261 -21.61 1.65 -9.02
C GLY A 261 -21.43 0.96 -7.66
N LEU A 262 -20.68 -0.14 -7.55
CA LEU A 262 -20.44 -0.82 -6.28
C LEU A 262 -19.05 -1.48 -6.24
N PHE A 263 -18.28 -1.12 -5.21
CA PHE A 263 -17.09 -1.84 -4.80
C PHE A 263 -17.26 -2.27 -3.34
N GLN A 264 -17.36 -3.57 -3.11
CA GLN A 264 -17.51 -4.14 -1.78
C GLN A 264 -16.69 -5.41 -1.67
N GLN A 265 -15.61 -5.38 -0.89
CA GLN A 265 -14.74 -6.54 -0.73
C GLN A 265 -14.29 -6.67 0.72
N THR A 266 -14.02 -7.91 1.12
CA THR A 266 -13.48 -8.27 2.42
C THR A 266 -12.28 -9.20 2.26
N GLY A 267 -11.43 -9.23 3.27
CA GLY A 267 -10.25 -10.07 3.31
C GLY A 267 -9.33 -9.60 4.42
N THR A 268 -8.04 -9.45 4.13
CA THR A 268 -7.03 -9.20 5.17
C THR A 268 -5.95 -8.23 4.72
N LEU A 269 -5.38 -7.53 5.70
CA LEU A 269 -4.04 -6.95 5.65
C LEU A 269 -3.08 -7.86 6.42
N ALA A 270 -1.97 -8.22 5.81
CA ALA A 270 -0.88 -8.96 6.42
C ALA A 270 0.40 -8.12 6.46
N ILE A 271 1.07 -8.10 7.61
CA ILE A 271 2.45 -7.63 7.75
C ILE A 271 3.30 -8.88 7.95
N SER A 272 4.41 -9.00 7.24
CA SER A 272 5.32 -10.14 7.36
C SER A 272 6.78 -9.70 7.23
N THR A 273 7.67 -10.42 7.89
CA THR A 273 9.10 -10.33 7.62
C THR A 273 9.38 -11.10 6.34
N VAL A 274 10.09 -10.48 5.40
CA VAL A 274 10.51 -11.13 4.17
C VAL A 274 12.02 -11.27 4.16
N THR A 275 12.53 -12.42 3.76
CA THR A 275 13.93 -12.49 3.33
C THR A 275 13.99 -11.75 1.99
N PRO A 276 14.86 -10.74 1.83
CA PRO A 276 15.03 -10.10 0.53
C PRO A 276 15.41 -11.20 -0.47
N ALA A 277 14.69 -11.29 -1.59
CA ALA A 277 14.97 -12.31 -2.59
C ALA A 277 16.45 -12.17 -3.02
N THR A 278 17.27 -13.17 -2.72
CA THR A 278 18.62 -13.29 -3.24
C THR A 278 18.52 -13.74 -4.70
N GLY A 279 18.24 -12.81 -5.61
CA GLY A 279 18.21 -13.09 -7.04
C GLY A 279 17.06 -12.45 -7.80
N VAL A 280 17.35 -12.01 -9.03
CA VAL A 280 16.36 -11.74 -10.07
C VAL A 280 15.86 -13.11 -10.54
N GLY A 281 14.70 -13.55 -10.08
CA GLY A 281 14.13 -14.81 -10.53
C GLY A 281 13.38 -15.56 -9.44
N ASN A 282 12.13 -15.16 -9.21
CA ASN A 282 11.00 -16.05 -9.37
C ASN A 282 9.72 -15.21 -9.27
N PRO A 283 8.80 -15.31 -10.24
CA PRO A 283 7.55 -14.57 -10.23
C PRO A 283 6.73 -14.93 -8.99
N VAL A 284 6.00 -13.93 -8.49
CA VAL A 284 4.80 -14.16 -7.69
C VAL A 284 3.88 -15.00 -8.58
N THR A 285 3.87 -16.31 -8.37
CA THR A 285 3.02 -17.20 -9.15
C THR A 285 1.56 -16.89 -8.80
N PRO A 286 0.59 -17.20 -9.68
CA PRO A 286 -0.82 -17.25 -9.31
C PRO A 286 -1.09 -18.04 -8.00
N ALA A 287 -0.19 -18.96 -7.64
CA ALA A 287 -0.21 -19.68 -6.37
C ALA A 287 0.17 -18.82 -5.15
N GLU A 288 0.88 -17.69 -5.26
CA GLU A 288 1.09 -16.76 -4.14
C GLU A 288 -0.13 -15.86 -3.89
N ILE A 289 -0.95 -15.60 -4.91
CA ILE A 289 -2.29 -15.00 -4.72
C ILE A 289 -3.26 -16.05 -4.13
N ALA A 290 -3.15 -17.31 -4.56
CA ALA A 290 -3.90 -18.42 -3.97
C ALA A 290 -3.44 -18.76 -2.53
N ALA A 291 -2.15 -18.65 -2.22
CA ALA A 291 -1.61 -18.93 -0.88
C ALA A 291 -1.95 -17.84 0.15
N ILE A 292 -2.33 -16.64 -0.29
CA ILE A 292 -2.96 -15.64 0.57
C ILE A 292 -4.47 -15.93 0.77
N GLN A 293 -5.07 -16.78 -0.08
CA GLN A 293 -6.46 -17.24 0.03
C GLN A 293 -6.62 -18.57 0.81
N ASP A 294 -5.53 -19.28 1.13
CA ASP A 294 -5.52 -20.52 1.93
C ASP A 294 -5.11 -20.30 3.41
N ILE A 295 -5.29 -19.07 3.94
CA ILE A 295 -5.27 -18.75 5.39
C ILE A 295 -6.68 -18.36 5.83
#